data_AF-A0AAE8W0Z8-F1
#
_entry.id   AF-A0AAE8W0Z8-F1
#
_cell.length_a   1.000
_cell.length_b   1.000
_cell.length_c   1.000
_cell.angle_alpha   90.00
_cell.angle_beta   90.00
_cell.angle_gamma   90.00
#
_symmetry.space_group_name_H-M   'P 1'
#
loop_
_entity.id
_entity.type
_entity.pdbx_description
1 polymer ?
#
loop_
_entity_poly.entity_id
_entity_poly.type
_entity_poly.pdbx_seq_one_letter_code
_entity_poly.pdbx_strand_id
1 'polypeptide(L)'
;MERELTARLVEEVVDQPCALPMLSHALRETWRRRRSGVLTLAAYEEAGGVHGAIAAAAEHVYGGLSDGQAEAARRLLLALINPGEGTPDTRRPLRRADLREWLDPEVPVVLERLVRARLVTLDEENVELAHEALITGWPRLQRWIEEHRERMREHRHLSEAARDWQEHGRDPGILYRGARLAVADVLFGRGRNDDDLTGRERAFLSASRVAHSMERWTAGRMRSRLRRLTVALSCVVAGALVTGHVAWQEHRAADMARTRAAAREAAALAGRARATDPRTGTLLSVAAWRLAPTAESRAALLTALAEPELDVFTGPVQGGEGRVFLTDSGRTLLTVGGGRWSAWDVDTHRRTGSGPLPDVPVTAVSPDGGRWPSPVTAPVTATRSCGICL
;
A
#
# COMPACT_ATOMS: atom_id res chain seq x y z
N MET A 1 73.26 -19.90 -32.96
CA MET A 1 72.35 -19.42 -31.91
C MET A 1 72.69 -17.97 -31.68
N GLU A 2 71.72 -17.06 -31.71
CA GLU A 2 71.97 -15.63 -31.44
C GLU A 2 72.41 -15.39 -29.99
N ARG A 3 73.30 -14.43 -29.75
CA ARG A 3 73.79 -14.09 -28.39
C ARG A 3 72.68 -13.61 -27.46
N GLU A 4 71.69 -12.91 -28.01
CA GLU A 4 70.53 -12.41 -27.27
C GLU A 4 69.64 -13.55 -26.76
N LEU A 5 69.46 -14.61 -27.56
CA LEU A 5 68.75 -15.82 -27.14
C LEU A 5 69.47 -16.52 -25.99
N THR A 6 70.80 -16.63 -26.03
CA THR A 6 71.57 -17.24 -24.93
C THR A 6 71.48 -16.43 -23.64
N ALA A 7 71.51 -15.10 -23.72
CA ALA A 7 71.34 -14.23 -22.56
C ALA A 7 69.94 -14.39 -21.94
N ARG A 8 68.90 -14.44 -22.78
CA ARG A 8 67.52 -14.61 -22.32
C ARG A 8 67.25 -15.98 -21.71
N LEU A 9 67.81 -17.03 -22.30
CA LEU A 9 67.76 -18.39 -21.74
C LEU A 9 68.44 -18.48 -20.38
N VAL A 10 69.56 -17.79 -20.15
CA VAL A 10 70.22 -17.78 -18.84
C VAL A 10 69.36 -17.05 -17.82
N GLU A 11 68.81 -15.90 -18.18
CA GLU A 11 67.96 -15.09 -17.29
C GLU A 11 66.66 -15.82 -16.88
N GLU A 12 66.01 -16.55 -17.80
CA GLU A 12 64.79 -17.32 -17.50
C GLU A 12 65.04 -18.58 -16.64
N VAL A 13 66.27 -19.07 -16.58
CA VAL A 13 66.62 -20.39 -16.02
C VAL A 13 67.26 -20.32 -14.65
N VAL A 14 67.97 -19.24 -14.35
CA VAL A 14 68.86 -19.13 -13.18
C VAL A 14 68.15 -19.38 -11.84
N ASP A 15 66.85 -19.10 -11.73
CA ASP A 15 66.06 -19.32 -10.49
C ASP A 15 64.97 -20.40 -10.61
N GLN A 16 64.96 -21.21 -11.67
CA GLN A 16 63.86 -22.16 -11.91
C GLN A 16 64.25 -23.62 -11.63
N PRO A 17 63.62 -24.30 -10.65
CA PRO A 17 63.72 -25.75 -10.57
C PRO A 17 63.13 -26.36 -11.86
N CYS A 18 63.83 -27.32 -12.47
CA CYS A 18 63.43 -28.00 -13.72
C CYS A 18 63.63 -27.22 -15.03
N ALA A 19 64.48 -26.19 -15.03
CA ALA A 19 64.78 -25.41 -16.23
C ALA A 19 65.27 -26.25 -17.43
N LEU A 20 66.07 -27.29 -17.22
CA LEU A 20 66.71 -28.07 -18.29
C LEU A 20 65.73 -28.82 -19.22
N PRO A 21 64.78 -29.64 -18.72
CA PRO A 21 63.76 -30.25 -19.56
C PRO A 21 62.91 -29.23 -20.34
N MET A 22 62.55 -28.11 -19.69
CA MET A 22 61.74 -27.06 -20.29
C MET A 22 62.52 -26.31 -21.37
N LEU A 23 63.80 -26.04 -21.13
CA LEU A 23 64.71 -25.52 -22.15
C LEU A 23 64.81 -26.47 -23.33
N SER A 24 64.96 -27.78 -23.08
CA SER A 24 65.11 -28.76 -24.15
C SER A 24 63.89 -28.80 -25.06
N HIS A 25 62.68 -28.67 -24.48
CA HIS A 25 61.45 -28.60 -25.23
C HIS A 25 61.32 -27.28 -25.99
N ALA A 26 61.54 -26.14 -25.32
CA ALA A 26 61.47 -24.82 -25.93
C ALA A 26 62.48 -24.69 -27.08
N LEU A 27 63.72 -25.15 -26.88
CA LEU A 27 64.77 -25.18 -27.92
C LEU A 27 64.42 -26.12 -29.07
N ARG A 28 63.79 -27.27 -28.80
CA ARG A 28 63.32 -28.19 -29.85
C ARG A 28 62.18 -27.57 -30.67
N GLU A 29 61.24 -26.89 -30.03
CA GLU A 29 60.14 -26.20 -30.71
C GLU A 29 60.62 -24.99 -31.50
N THR A 30 61.63 -24.29 -30.98
CA THR A 30 62.35 -23.22 -31.70
C THR A 30 63.11 -23.80 -32.90
N TRP A 31 63.73 -24.98 -32.73
CA TRP A 31 64.44 -25.66 -33.82
C TRP A 31 63.50 -26.08 -34.96
N ARG A 32 62.27 -26.49 -34.64
CA ARG A 32 61.23 -26.82 -35.63
C ARG A 32 60.74 -25.60 -36.41
N ARG A 33 60.72 -24.43 -35.77
CA ARG A 33 60.28 -23.15 -36.37
C ARG A 33 61.41 -22.32 -36.95
N ARG A 34 62.65 -22.83 -36.94
CA ARG A 34 63.83 -22.08 -37.39
C ARG A 34 63.71 -21.62 -38.85
N ARG A 35 64.11 -20.39 -39.12
CA ARG A 35 64.37 -19.89 -40.48
C ARG A 35 65.88 -19.94 -40.72
N SER A 36 66.28 -20.40 -41.91
CA SER A 36 67.69 -20.35 -42.36
C SER A 36 68.70 -21.13 -41.50
N GLY A 37 68.27 -22.18 -40.79
CA GLY A 37 69.18 -23.06 -40.03
C GLY A 37 69.69 -22.51 -38.70
N VAL A 38 69.28 -21.31 -38.29
CA VAL A 38 69.70 -20.66 -37.04
C VAL A 38 68.51 -20.56 -36.07
N LEU A 39 68.75 -20.90 -34.80
CA LEU A 39 67.83 -20.59 -33.70
C LEU A 39 67.90 -19.09 -33.41
N THR A 40 66.81 -18.38 -33.73
CA THR A 40 66.66 -16.94 -33.49
C THR A 40 65.78 -16.68 -32.28
N LEU A 41 65.97 -15.54 -31.63
CA LEU A 41 65.11 -15.11 -30.52
C LEU A 41 63.63 -15.00 -30.97
N ALA A 42 63.40 -14.47 -32.18
CA ALA A 42 62.05 -14.36 -32.73
C ALA A 42 61.35 -15.73 -32.90
N ALA A 43 62.08 -16.77 -33.34
CA ALA A 43 61.51 -18.11 -33.44
C ALA A 43 61.26 -18.77 -32.06
N TYR A 44 62.02 -18.33 -31.05
CA TYR A 44 61.87 -18.79 -29.67
C TYR A 44 60.62 -18.15 -29.01
N GLU A 45 60.42 -16.86 -29.24
CA GLU A 45 59.23 -16.12 -28.82
C GLU A 45 57.97 -16.58 -29.57
N GLU A 46 58.05 -16.81 -30.89
CA GLU A 46 56.95 -17.41 -31.68
C GLU A 46 56.60 -18.83 -31.21
N ALA A 47 57.56 -19.58 -30.64
CA ALA A 47 57.31 -20.89 -30.04
C ALA A 47 56.70 -20.80 -28.62
N GLY A 48 56.55 -19.58 -28.06
CA GLY A 48 56.05 -19.34 -26.71
C GLY A 48 57.11 -19.46 -25.61
N GLY A 49 58.40 -19.61 -25.96
CA GLY A 49 59.50 -19.74 -25.01
C GLY A 49 59.33 -20.88 -23.98
N VAL A 50 59.86 -20.69 -22.77
CA VAL A 50 59.68 -21.63 -21.66
C VAL A 50 58.20 -21.79 -21.28
N HIS A 51 57.43 -20.70 -21.32
CA HIS A 51 56.02 -20.67 -20.96
C HIS A 51 55.17 -21.58 -21.87
N GLY A 52 55.43 -21.59 -23.18
CA GLY A 52 54.78 -22.46 -24.16
C GLY A 52 55.10 -23.94 -23.96
N ALA A 53 56.32 -24.27 -23.52
CA ALA A 53 56.69 -25.64 -23.18
C ALA A 53 55.93 -26.19 -21.96
N ILE A 54 55.70 -25.35 -20.94
CA ILE A 54 54.89 -25.70 -19.76
C ILE A 54 53.43 -25.91 -20.18
N ALA A 55 52.88 -25.00 -20.99
CA ALA A 55 51.51 -25.10 -21.48
C ALA A 55 51.28 -26.37 -22.30
N ALA A 56 52.24 -26.76 -23.16
CA ALA A 56 52.18 -27.99 -23.92
C ALA A 56 52.24 -29.24 -23.02
N ALA A 57 53.07 -29.22 -21.97
CA ALA A 57 53.11 -30.30 -20.98
C ALA A 57 51.78 -30.42 -20.22
N ALA A 58 51.18 -29.30 -19.85
CA ALA A 58 49.87 -29.25 -19.19
C ALA A 58 48.75 -29.79 -20.08
N GLU A 59 48.68 -29.38 -21.35
CA GLU A 59 47.70 -29.92 -22.31
C GLU A 59 47.91 -31.41 -22.57
N HIS A 60 49.15 -31.89 -22.64
CA HIS A 60 49.41 -33.33 -22.83
C HIS A 60 48.91 -34.16 -21.65
N VAL A 61 49.20 -33.71 -20.42
CA VAL A 61 48.73 -34.40 -19.20
C VAL A 61 47.21 -34.37 -19.15
N TYR A 62 46.60 -33.21 -19.41
CA TYR A 62 45.15 -33.04 -19.40
C TYR A 62 44.45 -33.91 -20.46
N GLY A 63 45.01 -33.99 -21.67
CA GLY A 63 44.46 -34.82 -22.76
C GLY A 63 44.50 -36.33 -22.48
N GLY A 64 45.28 -36.78 -21.50
CA GLY A 64 45.33 -38.18 -21.06
C GLY A 64 44.43 -38.51 -19.86
N LEU A 65 43.63 -37.56 -19.38
CA LEU A 65 42.68 -37.75 -18.28
C LEU A 65 41.33 -38.24 -18.79
N SER A 66 40.65 -39.10 -18.01
CA SER A 66 39.23 -39.39 -18.22
C SER A 66 38.36 -38.17 -17.89
N ASP A 67 37.07 -38.17 -18.27
CA ASP A 67 36.17 -37.04 -17.99
C ASP A 67 36.07 -36.71 -16.48
N GLY A 68 36.01 -37.74 -15.63
CA GLY A 68 36.02 -37.56 -14.17
C GLY A 68 37.33 -36.96 -13.66
N GLN A 69 38.46 -37.43 -14.19
CA GLN A 69 39.79 -36.91 -13.85
C GLN A 69 40.02 -35.49 -14.36
N ALA A 70 39.48 -35.17 -15.54
CA ALA A 70 39.57 -33.85 -16.13
C ALA A 70 38.81 -32.81 -15.30
N GLU A 71 37.65 -33.18 -14.74
CA GLU A 71 36.90 -32.35 -13.81
C GLU A 71 37.66 -32.17 -12.49
N ALA A 72 38.17 -33.26 -11.90
CA ALA A 72 39.00 -33.22 -10.70
C ALA A 72 40.25 -32.34 -10.89
N ALA A 73 40.92 -32.44 -12.04
CA ALA A 73 42.07 -31.61 -12.40
C ALA A 73 41.72 -30.14 -12.48
N ARG A 74 40.60 -29.80 -13.13
CA ARG A 74 40.12 -28.42 -13.21
C ARG A 74 39.88 -27.85 -11.81
N ARG A 75 39.19 -28.58 -10.94
CA ARG A 75 38.88 -28.15 -9.57
C ARG A 75 40.14 -27.97 -8.73
N LEU A 76 41.06 -28.94 -8.78
CA LEU A 76 42.33 -28.87 -8.08
C LEU A 76 43.17 -27.66 -8.54
N LEU A 77 43.32 -27.47 -9.85
CA LEU A 77 44.11 -26.36 -10.39
C LEU A 77 43.52 -24.99 -10.02
N LEU A 78 42.20 -24.84 -10.06
CA LEU A 78 41.54 -23.59 -9.64
C LEU A 78 41.72 -23.32 -8.13
N ALA A 79 41.72 -24.35 -7.29
CA ALA A 79 41.95 -24.19 -5.84
C ALA A 79 43.38 -23.74 -5.48
N LEU A 80 44.35 -24.00 -6.37
CA LEU A 80 45.76 -23.59 -6.25
C LEU A 80 46.03 -22.19 -6.81
N ILE A 81 45.00 -21.44 -7.20
CA ILE A 81 45.13 -20.11 -7.79
C ILE A 81 44.42 -19.07 -6.94
N ASN A 82 45.05 -17.92 -6.83
CA ASN A 82 44.50 -16.74 -6.20
C ASN A 82 44.15 -15.72 -7.28
N PRO A 83 42.86 -15.55 -7.63
CA PRO A 83 42.50 -14.48 -8.56
C PRO A 83 42.79 -13.12 -7.93
N GLY A 84 43.51 -12.28 -8.66
CA GLY A 84 43.81 -10.90 -8.27
C GLY A 84 42.59 -9.97 -8.41
N GLU A 85 42.62 -8.84 -7.72
CA GLU A 85 41.62 -7.76 -7.89
C GLU A 85 42.31 -6.55 -8.50
N GLY A 86 42.47 -6.58 -9.82
CA GLY A 86 43.28 -5.59 -10.55
C GLY A 86 44.79 -5.87 -10.49
N THR A 87 45.21 -6.94 -9.83
CA THR A 87 46.58 -7.48 -9.85
C THR A 87 46.64 -8.78 -10.65
N PRO A 88 47.84 -9.21 -11.11
CA PRO A 88 48.02 -10.52 -11.71
C PRO A 88 47.53 -11.65 -10.80
N ASP A 89 47.05 -12.73 -11.41
CA ASP A 89 46.65 -13.94 -10.71
C ASP A 89 47.90 -14.68 -10.22
N THR A 90 47.92 -15.05 -8.94
CA THR A 90 49.09 -15.67 -8.29
C THR A 90 48.80 -17.09 -7.84
N ARG A 91 49.84 -17.86 -7.55
CA ARG A 91 49.66 -19.20 -6.95
C ARG A 91 49.21 -19.09 -5.49
N ARG A 92 48.39 -20.05 -5.07
CA ARG A 92 47.94 -20.22 -3.68
C ARG A 92 48.33 -21.61 -3.18
N PRO A 93 49.11 -21.72 -2.11
CA PRO A 93 49.33 -23.00 -1.44
C PRO A 93 48.01 -23.52 -0.84
N LEU A 94 47.69 -24.78 -1.10
CA LEU A 94 46.58 -25.49 -0.49
C LEU A 94 47.12 -26.51 0.51
N ARG A 95 46.64 -26.49 1.75
CA ARG A 95 47.11 -27.45 2.76
C ARG A 95 46.70 -28.86 2.37
N ARG A 96 47.61 -29.81 2.54
CA ARG A 96 47.36 -31.24 2.27
C ARG A 96 46.27 -31.81 3.17
N ALA A 97 46.13 -31.27 4.38
CA ALA A 97 45.02 -31.63 5.27
C ALA A 97 43.66 -31.24 4.67
N ASP A 98 43.54 -30.02 4.15
CA ASP A 98 42.31 -29.51 3.54
C ASP A 98 41.95 -30.30 2.26
N LEU A 99 42.95 -30.63 1.43
CA LEU A 99 42.77 -31.41 0.21
C LEU A 99 42.28 -32.85 0.48
N ARG A 100 42.62 -33.45 1.63
CA ARG A 100 42.14 -34.78 2.02
C ARG A 100 40.66 -34.80 2.42
N GLU A 101 40.09 -33.63 2.70
CA GLU A 101 38.67 -33.52 3.08
C GLU A 101 37.75 -33.44 1.85
N TRP A 102 38.32 -33.30 0.65
CA TRP A 102 37.59 -33.35 -0.62
C TRP A 102 37.03 -34.74 -0.85
N LEU A 103 35.78 -34.82 -1.31
CA LEU A 103 35.04 -36.09 -1.44
C LEU A 103 35.30 -36.82 -2.76
N ASP A 104 36.02 -36.19 -3.69
CA ASP A 104 36.27 -36.71 -5.03
C ASP A 104 37.41 -37.76 -5.04
N PRO A 105 37.12 -39.03 -5.41
CA PRO A 105 38.13 -40.09 -5.45
C PRO A 105 39.18 -39.93 -6.56
N GLU A 106 38.94 -39.12 -7.58
CA GLU A 106 39.88 -38.92 -8.69
C GLU A 106 41.01 -37.93 -8.33
N VAL A 107 40.80 -37.07 -7.33
CA VAL A 107 41.74 -36.01 -6.93
C VAL A 107 43.13 -36.55 -6.57
N PRO A 108 43.30 -37.61 -5.76
CA PRO A 108 44.62 -38.18 -5.46
C PRO A 108 45.35 -38.70 -6.71
N VAL A 109 44.62 -39.34 -7.63
CA VAL A 109 45.18 -39.90 -8.88
C VAL A 109 45.66 -38.77 -9.80
N VAL A 110 44.83 -37.73 -9.94
CA VAL A 110 45.14 -36.55 -10.72
C VAL A 110 46.33 -35.79 -10.13
N LEU A 111 46.35 -35.59 -8.81
CA LEU A 111 47.45 -34.95 -8.10
C LEU A 111 48.78 -35.67 -8.39
N GLU A 112 48.80 -37.00 -8.31
CA GLU A 112 50.00 -37.79 -8.60
C GLU A 112 50.49 -37.60 -10.06
N ARG A 113 49.55 -37.54 -11.03
CA ARG A 113 49.88 -37.26 -12.44
C ARG A 113 50.46 -35.86 -12.64
N LEU A 114 49.86 -34.85 -12.01
CA LEU A 114 50.33 -33.46 -12.08
C LEU A 114 51.70 -33.29 -11.41
N VAL A 115 51.94 -33.97 -10.30
CA VAL A 115 53.25 -33.99 -9.62
C VAL A 115 54.30 -34.70 -10.47
N ARG A 116 53.99 -35.86 -11.06
CA ARG A 116 54.90 -36.58 -11.97
C ARG A 116 55.28 -35.74 -13.18
N ALA A 117 54.33 -34.97 -13.70
CA ALA A 117 54.54 -34.01 -14.79
C ALA A 117 55.19 -32.69 -14.34
N ARG A 118 55.45 -32.52 -13.03
CA ARG A 118 56.03 -31.32 -12.42
C ARG A 118 55.23 -30.04 -12.65
N LEU A 119 53.91 -30.16 -12.81
CA LEU A 119 52.99 -29.02 -12.90
C LEU A 119 52.58 -28.53 -11.51
N VAL A 120 52.59 -29.43 -10.54
CA VAL A 120 52.26 -29.18 -9.13
C VAL A 120 53.43 -29.69 -8.27
N THR A 121 53.81 -28.90 -7.28
CA THR A 121 54.76 -29.29 -6.23
C THR A 121 53.98 -29.69 -4.97
N LEU A 122 54.56 -30.65 -4.26
CA LEU A 122 53.97 -31.26 -3.07
C LEU A 122 55.05 -31.24 -1.99
N ASP A 123 54.88 -30.38 -0.99
CA ASP A 123 55.75 -30.34 0.18
C ASP A 123 55.12 -31.16 1.34
N GLU A 124 55.69 -31.09 2.55
CA GLU A 124 55.16 -31.84 3.71
C GLU A 124 53.73 -31.42 4.10
N GLU A 125 53.38 -30.15 3.92
CA GLU A 125 52.17 -29.51 4.43
C GLU A 125 51.23 -28.98 3.35
N ASN A 126 51.75 -28.65 2.16
CA ASN A 126 51.07 -27.90 1.11
C ASN A 126 51.24 -28.54 -0.28
N VAL A 127 50.27 -28.20 -1.13
CA VAL A 127 50.23 -28.45 -2.56
C VAL A 127 50.20 -27.08 -3.24
N GLU A 128 51.04 -26.85 -4.23
CA GLU A 128 51.09 -25.56 -4.94
C GLU A 128 51.46 -25.76 -6.41
N LEU A 129 51.20 -24.74 -7.24
CA LEU A 129 51.66 -24.74 -8.63
C LEU A 129 53.19 -24.63 -8.66
N ALA A 130 53.82 -25.52 -9.42
CA ALA A 130 55.28 -25.54 -9.56
C ALA A 130 55.80 -24.20 -10.12
N HIS A 131 55.06 -23.61 -11.07
CA HIS A 131 55.42 -22.35 -11.72
C HIS A 131 54.18 -21.49 -11.99
N GLU A 132 54.26 -20.19 -11.69
CA GLU A 132 53.21 -19.21 -12.04
C GLU A 132 53.06 -19.03 -13.55
N ALA A 133 54.09 -19.40 -14.33
CA ALA A 133 54.05 -19.47 -15.79
C ALA A 133 52.91 -20.38 -16.32
N LEU A 134 52.38 -21.30 -15.51
CA LEU A 134 51.21 -22.08 -15.89
C LEU A 134 49.94 -21.21 -15.98
N ILE A 135 49.80 -20.23 -15.07
CA ILE A 135 48.64 -19.33 -15.00
C ILE A 135 48.61 -18.42 -16.24
N THR A 136 49.76 -17.89 -16.65
CA THR A 136 49.88 -16.96 -17.78
C THR A 136 50.12 -17.65 -19.14
N GLY A 137 50.69 -18.86 -19.13
CA GLY A 137 51.09 -19.56 -20.35
C GLY A 137 50.05 -20.55 -20.89
N TRP A 138 49.08 -21.00 -20.08
CA TRP A 138 48.13 -22.04 -20.46
C TRP A 138 46.72 -21.49 -20.75
N PRO A 139 46.31 -21.37 -22.04
CA PRO A 139 45.06 -20.67 -22.40
C PRO A 139 43.78 -21.33 -21.85
N ARG A 140 43.79 -22.65 -21.64
CA ARG A 140 42.65 -23.37 -21.06
C ARG A 140 42.47 -23.01 -19.59
N LEU A 141 43.56 -22.95 -18.83
CA LEU A 141 43.52 -22.57 -17.42
C LEU A 141 43.06 -21.12 -17.26
N GLN A 142 43.54 -20.20 -18.10
CA GLN A 142 43.07 -18.81 -18.11
C GLN A 142 41.56 -18.71 -18.31
N ARG A 143 41.02 -19.48 -19.26
CA ARG A 143 39.57 -19.51 -19.50
C ARG A 143 38.82 -19.98 -18.25
N TRP A 144 39.29 -21.03 -17.60
CA TRP A 144 38.67 -21.50 -16.36
C TRP A 144 38.77 -20.47 -15.23
N ILE A 145 39.91 -19.79 -15.09
CA ILE A 145 40.08 -18.73 -14.08
C ILE A 145 39.04 -17.63 -14.32
N GLU A 146 38.87 -17.20 -15.56
CA GLU A 146 37.91 -16.14 -15.90
C GLU A 146 36.47 -16.59 -15.68
N GLU A 147 36.11 -17.79 -16.13
CA GLU A 147 34.78 -18.38 -15.94
C GLU A 147 34.41 -18.56 -14.46
N HIS A 148 35.40 -18.84 -13.59
CA HIS A 148 35.18 -19.16 -12.18
C HIS A 148 35.65 -18.07 -11.21
N ARG A 149 35.98 -16.87 -11.71
CA ARG A 149 36.61 -15.80 -10.91
C ARG A 149 35.79 -15.39 -9.70
N GLU A 150 34.47 -15.20 -9.88
CA GLU A 150 33.54 -14.85 -8.81
C GLU A 150 33.43 -15.97 -7.76
N ARG A 151 33.29 -17.23 -8.21
CA ARG A 151 33.23 -18.39 -7.31
C ARG A 151 34.50 -18.50 -6.45
N MET A 152 35.68 -18.31 -7.04
CA MET A 152 36.95 -18.37 -6.32
C MET A 152 37.07 -17.27 -5.26
N ARG A 153 36.59 -16.06 -5.56
CA ARG A 153 36.55 -14.95 -4.58
C ARG A 153 35.63 -15.28 -3.41
N GLU A 154 34.41 -15.71 -3.68
CA GLU A 154 33.45 -16.08 -2.64
C GLU A 154 33.91 -17.29 -1.82
N HIS A 155 34.61 -18.25 -2.44
CA HIS A 155 35.21 -19.36 -1.72
C HIS A 155 36.28 -18.86 -0.74
N ARG A 156 37.11 -17.90 -1.13
CA ARG A 156 38.11 -17.30 -0.23
C ARG A 156 37.46 -16.61 0.96
N HIS A 157 36.45 -15.79 0.71
CA HIS A 157 35.69 -15.13 1.78
C HIS A 157 34.99 -16.12 2.70
N LEU A 158 34.55 -17.26 2.16
CA LEU A 158 34.00 -18.36 2.95
C LEU A 158 35.08 -19.03 3.80
N SER A 159 36.25 -19.35 3.23
CA SER A 159 37.37 -19.95 3.95
C SER A 159 37.83 -19.07 5.11
N GLU A 160 37.96 -17.76 4.88
CA GLU A 160 38.31 -16.77 5.90
C GLU A 160 37.27 -16.70 7.01
N ALA A 161 35.98 -16.55 6.65
CA ALA A 161 34.90 -16.49 7.62
C ALA A 161 34.76 -17.78 8.44
N ALA A 162 34.96 -18.94 7.82
CA ALA A 162 34.90 -20.23 8.49
C ALA A 162 36.08 -20.42 9.46
N ARG A 163 37.27 -19.93 9.10
CA ARG A 163 38.44 -19.88 9.99
C ARG A 163 38.19 -18.95 11.17
N ASP A 164 37.77 -17.71 10.91
CA ASP A 164 37.49 -16.72 11.95
C ASP A 164 36.41 -17.23 12.91
N TRP A 165 35.34 -17.83 12.39
CA TRP A 165 34.29 -18.45 13.20
C TRP A 165 34.84 -19.54 14.12
N GLN A 166 35.75 -20.39 13.64
CA GLN A 166 36.36 -21.43 14.47
C GLN A 166 37.33 -20.85 15.52
N GLU A 167 38.15 -19.87 15.15
CA GLU A 167 39.08 -19.18 16.05
C GLU A 167 38.35 -18.44 17.18
N HIS A 168 37.16 -17.88 16.90
CA HIS A 168 36.32 -17.17 17.87
C HIS A 168 35.30 -18.09 18.58
N GLY A 169 35.62 -19.39 18.73
CA GLY A 169 34.80 -20.31 19.52
C GLY A 169 33.39 -20.57 18.96
N ARG A 170 33.22 -20.44 17.64
CA ARG A 170 31.96 -20.61 16.91
C ARG A 170 30.90 -19.54 17.21
N ASP A 171 31.31 -18.29 17.39
CA ASP A 171 30.41 -17.15 17.61
C ASP A 171 29.30 -17.03 16.54
N PRO A 172 28.00 -17.08 16.91
CA PRO A 172 26.89 -16.82 16.01
C PRO A 172 26.94 -15.46 15.30
N GLY A 173 27.67 -14.48 15.82
CA GLY A 173 27.85 -13.15 15.23
C GLY A 173 28.53 -13.17 13.86
N ILE A 174 29.43 -14.13 13.62
CA ILE A 174 30.27 -14.26 12.41
C ILE A 174 29.53 -15.01 11.29
N LEU A 175 28.48 -15.78 11.63
CA LEU A 175 27.71 -16.57 10.67
C LEU A 175 27.12 -15.70 9.55
N TYR A 176 27.09 -16.26 8.35
CA TYR A 176 26.48 -15.58 7.21
C TYR A 176 24.97 -15.41 7.42
N ARG A 177 24.47 -14.21 7.10
CA ARG A 177 23.05 -13.85 7.14
C ARG A 177 22.64 -13.13 5.86
N GLY A 178 21.33 -13.11 5.58
CA GLY A 178 20.75 -12.30 4.52
C GLY A 178 21.39 -12.55 3.14
N ALA A 179 21.86 -11.48 2.50
CA ALA A 179 22.41 -11.53 1.14
C ALA A 179 23.67 -12.40 1.05
N ARG A 180 24.58 -12.34 2.04
CA ARG A 180 25.84 -13.10 2.03
C ARG A 180 25.60 -14.62 2.08
N LEU A 181 24.62 -15.05 2.89
CA LEU A 181 24.19 -16.44 2.92
C LEU A 181 23.52 -16.85 1.60
N ALA A 182 22.72 -15.97 0.99
CA ALA A 182 22.05 -16.27 -0.27
C ALA A 182 23.04 -16.49 -1.42
N VAL A 183 24.08 -15.65 -1.53
CA VAL A 183 25.16 -15.82 -2.52
C VAL A 183 25.90 -17.14 -2.27
N ALA A 184 26.26 -17.43 -1.00
CA ALA A 184 26.92 -18.67 -0.65
C ALA A 184 26.05 -19.91 -0.93
N ASP A 185 24.73 -19.83 -0.79
CA ASP A 185 23.82 -20.94 -1.11
C ASP A 185 23.69 -21.19 -2.62
N VAL A 186 23.77 -20.15 -3.45
CA VAL A 186 23.78 -20.28 -4.92
C VAL A 186 25.07 -20.94 -5.39
N LEU A 187 26.21 -20.50 -4.86
CA LEU A 187 27.52 -20.99 -5.29
C LEU A 187 27.85 -22.36 -4.65
N PHE A 188 27.60 -22.52 -3.36
CA PHE A 188 28.02 -23.67 -2.54
C PHE A 188 26.81 -24.45 -1.95
N GLY A 189 25.71 -24.49 -2.68
CA GLY A 189 24.51 -25.25 -2.32
C GLY A 189 24.79 -26.76 -2.22
N ARG A 190 23.97 -27.47 -1.42
CA ARG A 190 24.09 -28.93 -1.25
C ARG A 190 23.91 -29.64 -2.61
N GLY A 191 24.92 -30.39 -3.04
CA GLY A 191 24.92 -31.15 -4.30
C GLY A 191 26.30 -31.19 -4.96
N ARG A 192 26.31 -31.24 -6.29
CA ARG A 192 27.50 -31.38 -7.19
C ARG A 192 28.61 -30.33 -7.00
N ASN A 193 28.38 -29.30 -6.18
CA ASN A 193 29.25 -28.16 -5.92
C ASN A 193 29.79 -28.11 -4.47
N ASP A 194 29.46 -29.10 -3.62
CA ASP A 194 29.87 -29.21 -2.20
C ASP A 194 31.18 -30.03 -2.04
N ASP A 195 31.59 -30.75 -3.07
CA ASP A 195 32.71 -31.72 -3.03
C ASP A 195 34.08 -31.07 -2.75
N ASP A 196 34.21 -29.78 -3.03
CA ASP A 196 35.47 -29.02 -2.92
C ASP A 196 35.59 -28.26 -1.59
N LEU A 197 34.52 -28.24 -0.77
CA LEU A 197 34.52 -27.57 0.52
C LEU A 197 35.20 -28.42 1.59
N THR A 198 35.99 -27.79 2.44
CA THR A 198 36.50 -28.40 3.67
C THR A 198 35.38 -28.64 4.67
N GLY A 199 35.60 -29.57 5.61
CA GLY A 199 34.71 -29.83 6.74
C GLY A 199 34.45 -28.59 7.60
N ARG A 200 35.44 -27.70 7.74
CA ARG A 200 35.28 -26.41 8.42
C ARG A 200 34.29 -25.50 7.70
N GLU A 201 34.42 -25.35 6.38
CA GLU A 201 33.53 -24.52 5.57
C GLU A 201 32.11 -25.08 5.53
N ARG A 202 31.97 -26.42 5.39
CA ARG A 202 30.69 -27.12 5.49
C ARG A 202 30.03 -26.90 6.84
N ALA A 203 30.79 -26.99 7.94
CA ALA A 203 30.29 -26.72 9.28
C ALA A 203 29.80 -25.26 9.41
N PHE A 204 30.56 -24.29 8.92
CA PHE A 204 30.20 -22.87 8.94
C PHE A 204 28.91 -22.58 8.15
N LEU A 205 28.79 -23.08 6.92
CA LEU A 205 27.57 -22.88 6.11
C LEU A 205 26.36 -23.59 6.75
N SER A 206 26.56 -24.80 7.29
CA SER A 206 25.48 -25.50 7.98
C SER A 206 24.98 -24.73 9.20
N ALA A 207 25.88 -24.18 10.01
CA ALA A 207 25.55 -23.35 11.16
C ALA A 207 24.84 -22.06 10.72
N SER A 208 25.33 -21.40 9.66
CA SER A 208 24.71 -20.20 9.09
C SER A 208 23.28 -20.45 8.60
N ARG A 209 23.06 -21.57 7.90
CA ARG A 209 21.73 -22.01 7.43
C ARG A 209 20.77 -22.27 8.60
N VAL A 210 21.25 -22.95 9.65
CA VAL A 210 20.44 -23.23 10.85
C VAL A 210 20.08 -21.92 11.56
N ALA A 211 21.05 -21.03 11.80
CA ALA A 211 20.83 -19.74 12.43
C ALA A 211 19.81 -18.88 11.65
N HIS A 212 19.98 -18.76 10.33
CA HIS A 212 19.06 -18.03 9.46
C HIS A 212 17.63 -18.61 9.48
N SER A 213 17.50 -19.94 9.54
CA SER A 213 16.19 -20.58 9.67
C SER A 213 15.54 -20.22 11.01
N MET A 214 16.29 -20.24 12.12
CA MET A 214 15.80 -19.88 13.45
C MET A 214 15.35 -18.42 13.53
N GLU A 215 16.10 -17.49 12.94
CA GLU A 215 15.73 -16.08 12.84
C GLU A 215 14.41 -15.87 12.08
N ARG A 216 14.18 -16.64 11.00
CA ARG A 216 12.91 -16.59 10.26
C ARG A 216 11.74 -17.11 11.11
N TRP A 217 11.95 -18.17 11.88
CA TRP A 217 10.93 -18.72 12.78
C TRP A 217 10.56 -17.76 13.90
N THR A 218 11.52 -17.05 14.49
CA THR A 218 11.26 -16.07 15.57
C THR A 218 10.58 -14.80 15.02
N ALA A 219 11.05 -14.27 13.89
CA ALA A 219 10.44 -13.10 13.24
C ALA A 219 8.99 -13.34 12.79
N GLY A 220 8.67 -14.56 12.35
CA GLY A 220 7.31 -14.94 11.92
C GLY A 220 6.27 -14.86 13.05
N ARG A 221 6.64 -15.20 14.30
CA ARG A 221 5.71 -15.14 15.44
C ARG A 221 5.31 -13.70 15.77
N MET A 222 6.24 -12.76 15.71
CA MET A 222 5.95 -11.35 16.00
C MET A 222 5.02 -10.74 14.95
N ARG A 223 5.29 -11.00 13.66
CA ARG A 223 4.41 -10.52 12.56
C ARG A 223 2.99 -11.10 12.65
N SER A 224 2.85 -12.39 12.99
CA SER A 224 1.52 -13.00 13.13
C SER A 224 0.73 -12.48 14.34
N ARG A 225 1.40 -12.09 15.43
CA ARG A 225 0.76 -11.43 16.58
C ARG A 225 0.30 -10.01 16.21
N LEU A 226 1.15 -9.22 15.58
CA LEU A 226 0.80 -7.87 15.11
C LEU A 226 -0.34 -7.88 14.10
N ARG A 227 -0.37 -8.85 13.17
CA ARG A 227 -1.49 -9.01 12.22
C ARG A 227 -2.80 -9.34 12.91
N ARG A 228 -2.78 -10.17 13.97
CA ARG A 228 -3.98 -10.48 14.76
C ARG A 228 -4.49 -9.26 15.54
N LEU A 229 -3.59 -8.50 16.17
CA LEU A 229 -3.96 -7.29 16.91
C LEU A 229 -4.55 -6.21 15.99
N THR A 230 -3.96 -6.00 14.81
CA THR A 230 -4.47 -5.03 13.82
C THR A 230 -5.85 -5.42 13.27
N VAL A 231 -6.08 -6.70 12.98
CA VAL A 231 -7.41 -7.21 12.58
C VAL A 231 -8.42 -7.02 13.71
N ALA A 232 -8.08 -7.40 14.95
CA ALA A 232 -8.96 -7.24 16.10
C ALA A 232 -9.33 -5.76 16.33
N LEU A 233 -8.35 -4.85 16.29
CA LEU A 233 -8.58 -3.41 16.40
C LEU A 233 -9.47 -2.88 15.28
N SER A 234 -9.25 -3.32 14.04
CA SER A 234 -10.07 -2.93 12.89
C SER A 234 -11.53 -3.36 13.07
N CYS A 235 -11.78 -4.58 13.58
CA CYS A 235 -13.12 -5.05 13.87
C CYS A 235 -13.80 -4.23 14.98
N VAL A 236 -13.06 -3.84 16.04
CA VAL A 236 -13.59 -2.99 17.11
C VAL A 236 -13.97 -1.60 16.59
N VAL A 237 -13.11 -0.98 15.78
CA VAL A 237 -13.39 0.32 15.17
C VAL A 237 -14.59 0.24 14.22
N ALA A 238 -14.66 -0.79 13.38
CA ALA A 238 -15.80 -1.00 12.49
C ALA A 238 -17.12 -1.18 13.26
N GLY A 239 -17.09 -1.96 14.36
CA GLY A 239 -18.23 -2.13 15.25
C GLY A 239 -18.70 -0.81 15.86
N ALA A 240 -17.78 0.02 16.37
CA ALA A 240 -18.08 1.32 16.95
C ALA A 240 -18.67 2.31 15.92
N LEU A 241 -18.20 2.27 14.66
CA LEU A 241 -18.74 3.09 13.58
C LEU A 241 -20.17 2.65 13.20
N VAL A 242 -20.44 1.35 13.16
CA VAL A 242 -21.78 0.82 12.87
C VAL A 242 -22.76 1.19 13.98
N THR A 243 -22.41 1.00 15.25
CA THR A 243 -23.28 1.39 16.37
C THR A 243 -23.51 2.90 16.41
N GLY A 244 -22.47 3.70 16.17
CA GLY A 244 -22.59 5.15 16.05
C GLY A 244 -23.49 5.58 14.90
N HIS A 245 -23.41 4.91 13.74
CA HIS A 245 -24.26 5.19 12.59
C HIS A 245 -25.74 4.89 12.87
N VAL A 246 -26.04 3.74 13.49
CA VAL A 246 -27.42 3.37 13.86
C VAL A 246 -28.01 4.37 14.84
N ALA A 247 -27.28 4.73 15.91
CA ALA A 247 -27.75 5.71 16.90
C ALA A 247 -28.02 7.09 16.27
N TRP A 248 -27.21 7.50 15.30
CA TRP A 248 -27.42 8.76 14.58
C TRP A 248 -28.65 8.75 13.67
N GLN A 249 -28.97 7.62 13.03
CA GLN A 249 -30.18 7.48 12.24
C GLN A 249 -31.45 7.57 13.10
N GLU A 250 -31.46 6.89 14.24
CA GLU A 250 -32.58 6.94 15.20
C GLU A 250 -32.81 8.36 15.71
N HIS A 251 -31.73 9.07 16.05
CA HIS A 251 -31.82 10.46 16.51
C HIS A 251 -32.41 11.39 15.45
N ARG A 252 -31.96 11.27 14.19
CA ARG A 252 -32.52 12.06 13.08
C ARG A 252 -33.99 11.76 12.83
N ALA A 253 -34.39 10.50 12.89
CA ALA A 253 -35.79 10.11 12.73
C ALA A 253 -36.67 10.71 13.85
N ALA A 254 -36.19 10.68 15.09
CA ALA A 254 -36.87 11.26 16.24
C ALA A 254 -37.04 12.79 16.11
N ASP A 255 -36.00 13.52 15.68
CA ASP A 255 -36.08 14.97 15.50
C ASP A 255 -37.00 15.38 14.35
N MET A 256 -37.00 14.63 13.25
CA MET A 256 -37.96 14.82 12.16
C MET A 256 -39.39 14.54 12.61
N ALA A 257 -39.62 13.55 13.49
CA ALA A 257 -40.94 13.28 14.05
C ALA A 257 -41.41 14.41 14.97
N ARG A 258 -40.53 14.95 15.83
CA ARG A 258 -40.82 16.09 16.73
C ARG A 258 -41.19 17.36 15.96
N THR A 259 -40.40 17.72 14.95
CA THR A 259 -40.67 18.92 14.12
C THR A 259 -41.99 18.81 13.36
N ARG A 260 -42.31 17.63 12.81
CA ARG A 260 -43.62 17.37 12.18
C ARG A 260 -44.78 17.42 13.17
N ALA A 261 -44.61 16.90 14.38
CA ALA A 261 -45.64 16.98 15.42
C ALA A 261 -45.92 18.44 15.81
N ALA A 262 -44.87 19.25 16.03
CA ALA A 262 -45.00 20.67 16.31
C ALA A 262 -45.68 21.44 15.16
N ALA A 263 -45.36 21.11 13.90
CA ALA A 263 -46.03 21.71 12.74
C ALA A 263 -47.53 21.39 12.69
N ARG A 264 -47.93 20.14 13.00
CA ARG A 264 -49.34 19.74 13.08
C ARG A 264 -50.09 20.45 14.20
N GLU A 265 -49.46 20.58 15.37
CA GLU A 265 -50.05 21.30 16.50
C GLU A 265 -50.26 22.78 16.16
N ALA A 266 -49.26 23.43 15.56
CA ALA A 266 -49.36 24.81 15.09
C ALA A 266 -50.48 24.98 14.04
N ALA A 267 -50.63 24.03 13.10
CA ALA A 267 -51.72 24.04 12.13
C ALA A 267 -53.11 23.88 12.79
N ALA A 268 -53.22 23.04 13.81
CA ALA A 268 -54.46 22.88 14.57
C ALA A 268 -54.80 24.12 15.41
N LEU A 269 -53.79 24.77 16.00
CA LEU A 269 -53.94 26.05 16.68
C LEU A 269 -54.35 27.15 15.70
N ALA A 270 -53.79 27.18 14.50
CA ALA A 270 -54.18 28.10 13.45
C ALA A 270 -55.67 28.01 13.12
N GLY A 271 -56.18 26.78 12.92
CA GLY A 271 -57.60 26.54 12.65
C GLY A 271 -58.52 27.02 13.78
N ARG A 272 -58.13 26.80 15.04
CA ARG A 272 -58.89 27.29 16.21
C ARG A 272 -58.86 28.81 16.34
N ALA A 273 -57.70 29.42 16.10
CA ALA A 273 -57.51 30.86 16.24
C ALA A 273 -58.32 31.65 15.20
N ARG A 274 -58.54 31.13 13.99
CA ARG A 274 -59.27 31.84 12.93
C ARG A 274 -60.64 32.37 13.36
N ALA A 275 -61.40 31.59 14.13
CA ALA A 275 -62.74 31.99 14.56
C ALA A 275 -62.76 33.19 15.53
N THR A 276 -61.64 33.46 16.21
CA THR A 276 -61.53 34.52 17.22
C THR A 276 -60.55 35.63 16.84
N ASP A 277 -59.49 35.29 16.11
CA ASP A 277 -58.40 36.17 15.65
C ASP A 277 -57.80 35.61 14.33
N PRO A 278 -58.34 36.05 13.18
CA PRO A 278 -57.88 35.62 11.86
C PRO A 278 -56.41 35.92 11.57
N ARG A 279 -55.86 37.00 12.12
CA ARG A 279 -54.45 37.39 11.93
C ARG A 279 -53.53 36.39 12.61
N THR A 280 -53.81 36.05 13.86
CA THR A 280 -53.05 35.03 14.59
C THR A 280 -53.19 33.66 13.91
N GLY A 281 -54.38 33.30 13.44
CA GLY A 281 -54.59 32.08 12.66
C GLY A 281 -53.74 32.01 11.38
N THR A 282 -53.62 33.12 10.65
CA THR A 282 -52.78 33.21 9.44
C THR A 282 -51.29 33.09 9.77
N LEU A 283 -50.81 33.79 10.81
CA LEU A 283 -49.41 33.70 11.25
C LEU A 283 -49.04 32.28 11.70
N LEU A 284 -49.92 31.62 12.44
CA LEU A 284 -49.74 30.22 12.86
C LEU A 284 -49.74 29.26 11.67
N SER A 285 -50.55 29.52 10.63
CA SER A 285 -50.55 28.72 9.40
C SER A 285 -49.20 28.81 8.67
N VAL A 286 -48.60 30.00 8.59
CA VAL A 286 -47.26 30.22 8.02
C VAL A 286 -46.18 29.57 8.90
N ALA A 287 -46.28 29.71 10.23
CA ALA A 287 -45.33 29.12 11.17
C ALA A 287 -45.35 27.58 11.08
N ALA A 288 -46.55 26.98 11.01
CA ALA A 288 -46.71 25.54 10.82
C ALA A 288 -46.01 25.04 9.55
N TRP A 289 -46.18 25.74 8.41
CA TRP A 289 -45.54 25.38 7.15
C TRP A 289 -44.02 25.51 7.20
N ARG A 290 -43.50 26.55 7.89
CA ARG A 290 -42.06 26.76 8.07
C ARG A 290 -41.41 25.73 8.98
N LEU A 291 -42.13 25.22 9.98
CA LEU A 291 -41.65 24.17 10.88
C LEU A 291 -41.50 22.83 10.15
N ALA A 292 -42.55 22.39 9.45
CA ALA A 292 -42.47 21.24 8.56
C ALA A 292 -43.62 21.28 7.53
N PRO A 293 -43.34 20.99 6.24
CA PRO A 293 -44.37 20.83 5.23
C PRO A 293 -45.09 19.49 5.45
N THR A 294 -46.24 19.54 6.13
CA THR A 294 -47.14 18.40 6.34
C THR A 294 -48.45 18.65 5.60
N ALA A 295 -49.31 17.64 5.52
CA ALA A 295 -50.63 17.81 4.91
C ALA A 295 -51.46 18.85 5.67
N GLU A 296 -51.35 18.85 7.00
CA GLU A 296 -52.08 19.74 7.90
C GLU A 296 -51.57 21.17 7.83
N SER A 297 -50.25 21.41 7.83
CA SER A 297 -49.69 22.76 7.68
C SER A 297 -49.95 23.34 6.28
N ARG A 298 -49.94 22.49 5.25
CA ARG A 298 -50.35 22.89 3.89
C ARG A 298 -51.82 23.30 3.84
N ALA A 299 -52.71 22.48 4.39
CA ALA A 299 -54.14 22.77 4.42
C ALA A 299 -54.40 24.08 5.18
N ALA A 300 -53.76 24.26 6.34
CA ALA A 300 -53.90 25.49 7.11
C ALA A 300 -53.46 26.74 6.34
N LEU A 301 -52.33 26.66 5.61
CA LEU A 301 -51.84 27.75 4.78
C LEU A 301 -52.76 28.03 3.58
N LEU A 302 -53.26 26.98 2.91
CA LEU A 302 -54.18 27.14 1.78
C LEU A 302 -55.51 27.76 2.20
N THR A 303 -56.06 27.37 3.36
CA THR A 303 -57.28 28.01 3.89
C THR A 303 -57.03 29.49 4.18
N ALA A 304 -55.91 29.84 4.80
CA ALA A 304 -55.57 31.23 5.07
C ALA A 304 -55.40 32.09 3.80
N LEU A 305 -55.04 31.46 2.67
CA LEU A 305 -54.97 32.13 1.36
C LEU A 305 -56.33 32.24 0.66
N ALA A 306 -57.21 31.26 0.86
CA ALA A 306 -58.53 31.21 0.24
C ALA A 306 -59.54 32.14 0.93
N GLU A 307 -59.43 32.29 2.26
CA GLU A 307 -60.30 33.10 3.10
C GLU A 307 -59.47 34.19 3.80
N PRO A 308 -59.21 35.33 3.15
CA PRO A 308 -58.43 36.42 3.74
C PRO A 308 -59.28 37.22 4.73
N GLU A 309 -59.79 36.55 5.76
CA GLU A 309 -60.43 37.21 6.88
C GLU A 309 -59.37 38.02 7.63
N LEU A 310 -59.60 39.34 7.76
CA LEU A 310 -58.61 40.27 8.34
C LEU A 310 -58.98 40.71 9.76
N ASP A 311 -60.24 40.53 10.15
CA ASP A 311 -60.78 40.93 11.46
C ASP A 311 -62.06 40.15 11.79
N VAL A 312 -62.41 40.07 13.07
CA VAL A 312 -63.68 39.51 13.58
C VAL A 312 -64.37 40.56 14.43
N PHE A 313 -65.54 41.01 13.97
CA PHE A 313 -66.39 41.90 14.76
C PHE A 313 -67.41 41.11 15.58
N THR A 314 -67.09 40.83 16.85
CA THR A 314 -68.06 40.30 17.80
C THR A 314 -69.04 41.42 18.20
N GLY A 315 -70.22 41.44 17.58
CA GLY A 315 -71.20 42.50 17.79
C GLY A 315 -71.68 42.63 19.25
N PRO A 316 -72.05 43.84 19.73
CA PRO A 316 -72.53 44.06 21.08
C PRO A 316 -74.03 43.73 21.17
N VAL A 317 -74.38 42.45 21.08
CA VAL A 317 -75.76 42.01 21.35
C VAL A 317 -75.94 41.96 22.86
N GLN A 318 -76.37 43.07 23.46
CA GLN A 318 -76.77 43.10 24.87
C GLN A 318 -78.11 42.40 25.03
N GLY A 319 -78.10 41.19 25.60
CA GLY A 319 -79.28 40.51 26.11
C GLY A 319 -80.11 39.79 25.05
N GLY A 320 -79.72 38.55 24.72
CA GLY A 320 -80.58 37.39 24.38
C GLY A 320 -81.52 37.43 23.16
N GLU A 321 -82.16 38.56 22.85
CA GLU A 321 -83.26 38.66 21.88
C GLU A 321 -83.07 39.83 20.90
N GLY A 322 -81.81 40.20 20.65
CA GLY A 322 -81.45 41.21 19.65
C GLY A 322 -81.30 40.60 18.26
N ARG A 323 -81.91 41.22 17.24
CA ARG A 323 -81.66 40.87 15.84
C ARG A 323 -80.53 41.72 15.27
N VAL A 324 -79.75 41.11 14.41
CA VAL A 324 -78.57 41.71 13.78
C VAL A 324 -78.77 41.68 12.28
N PHE A 325 -78.50 42.80 11.61
CA PHE A 325 -78.61 42.95 10.17
C PHE A 325 -77.31 43.55 9.63
N LEU A 326 -76.77 42.98 8.56
CA LEU A 326 -75.70 43.59 7.77
C LEU A 326 -76.33 44.41 6.64
N THR A 327 -75.92 45.67 6.54
CA THR A 327 -76.41 46.64 5.54
C THR A 327 -75.22 47.30 4.85
N ASP A 328 -75.46 48.12 3.82
CA ASP A 328 -74.41 48.83 3.09
C ASP A 328 -73.30 47.88 2.60
N SER A 329 -73.70 46.81 1.91
CA SER A 329 -72.81 45.72 1.44
C SER A 329 -71.96 45.02 2.50
N GLY A 330 -72.32 45.17 3.79
CA GLY A 330 -71.61 44.58 4.92
C GLY A 330 -70.75 45.55 5.72
N ARG A 331 -70.70 46.84 5.34
CA ARG A 331 -69.92 47.88 6.05
C ARG A 331 -70.58 48.34 7.34
N THR A 332 -71.90 48.21 7.43
CA THR A 332 -72.66 48.65 8.61
C THR A 332 -73.40 47.47 9.24
N LEU A 333 -73.08 47.17 10.50
CA LEU A 333 -73.83 46.25 11.34
C LEU A 333 -74.91 47.01 12.12
N LEU A 334 -76.17 46.70 11.84
CA LEU A 334 -77.29 47.21 12.61
C LEU A 334 -77.72 46.17 13.65
N THR A 335 -77.72 46.55 14.92
CA THR A 335 -78.28 45.74 16.00
C THR A 335 -79.57 46.37 16.50
N VAL A 336 -80.60 45.53 16.68
CA VAL A 336 -81.95 45.93 17.11
C VAL A 336 -82.35 45.06 18.28
N GLY A 337 -82.56 45.65 19.45
CA GLY A 337 -82.94 44.94 20.68
C GLY A 337 -83.18 45.90 21.84
N GLY A 338 -84.00 45.50 22.82
CA GLY A 338 -84.25 46.30 24.02
C GLY A 338 -84.85 47.70 23.76
N GLY A 339 -85.67 47.86 22.70
CA GLY A 339 -86.29 49.15 22.36
C GLY A 339 -85.35 50.19 21.74
N ARG A 340 -84.12 49.79 21.33
CA ARG A 340 -83.15 50.68 20.69
C ARG A 340 -82.51 50.03 19.47
N TRP A 341 -82.06 50.85 18.55
CA TRP A 341 -81.19 50.43 17.46
C TRP A 341 -79.80 51.04 17.67
N SER A 342 -78.77 50.31 17.25
CA SER A 342 -77.43 50.85 17.10
C SER A 342 -76.82 50.39 15.78
N ALA A 343 -76.20 51.34 15.08
CA ALA A 343 -75.42 51.09 13.88
C ALA A 343 -73.93 51.14 14.22
N TRP A 344 -73.20 50.17 13.72
CA TRP A 344 -71.77 50.02 13.92
C TRP A 344 -71.09 49.93 12.56
N ASP A 345 -70.02 50.68 12.39
CA ASP A 345 -69.13 50.51 11.25
C ASP A 345 -68.24 49.28 11.50
N VAL A 346 -68.31 48.32 10.59
CA VAL A 346 -67.68 47.00 10.71
C VAL A 346 -66.17 47.08 10.53
N ASP A 347 -65.65 48.07 9.81
CA ASP A 347 -64.20 48.22 9.59
C ASP A 347 -63.51 48.90 10.78
N THR A 348 -64.18 49.87 11.41
CA THR A 348 -63.61 50.70 12.49
C THR A 348 -64.04 50.25 13.88
N HIS A 349 -64.98 49.30 13.97
CA HIS A 349 -65.60 48.82 15.21
C HIS A 349 -66.26 49.94 16.03
N ARG A 350 -66.57 51.09 15.41
CA ARG A 350 -67.14 52.24 16.08
C ARG A 350 -68.64 52.31 15.86
N ARG A 351 -69.36 52.69 16.90
CA ARG A 351 -70.79 52.99 16.80
C ARG A 351 -70.97 54.29 16.01
N THR A 352 -71.60 54.21 14.85
CA THR A 352 -71.88 55.36 13.97
C THR A 352 -73.21 56.03 14.30
N GLY A 353 -74.16 55.29 14.90
CA GLY A 353 -75.45 55.84 15.29
C GLY A 353 -76.16 54.99 16.32
N SER A 354 -77.07 55.61 17.07
CA SER A 354 -78.03 54.88 17.91
C SER A 354 -79.27 55.71 18.16
N GLY A 355 -80.41 55.06 18.35
CA GLY A 355 -81.66 55.75 18.65
C GLY A 355 -82.68 54.84 19.33
N PRO A 356 -83.73 55.43 19.91
CA PRO A 356 -84.89 54.67 20.35
C PRO A 356 -85.63 54.11 19.14
N LEU A 357 -86.25 52.95 19.33
CA LEU A 357 -87.19 52.37 18.39
C LEU A 357 -88.62 52.58 18.90
N PRO A 358 -89.59 52.92 18.05
CA PRO A 358 -91.00 52.84 18.41
C PRO A 358 -91.35 51.39 18.79
N ASP A 359 -92.39 51.24 19.61
CA ASP A 359 -92.82 49.97 20.22
C ASP A 359 -93.53 49.06 19.21
N VAL A 360 -92.86 48.77 18.09
CA VAL A 360 -93.31 47.94 16.99
C VAL A 360 -92.18 46.97 16.57
N PRO A 361 -92.52 45.71 16.26
CA PRO A 361 -91.52 44.72 15.86
C PRO A 361 -90.91 45.08 14.49
N VAL A 362 -89.60 45.31 14.46
CA VAL A 362 -88.86 45.61 13.21
C VAL A 362 -88.78 44.37 12.33
N THR A 363 -89.49 44.23 11.22
CA THR A 363 -89.41 42.98 10.42
C THR A 363 -88.29 42.98 9.38
N ALA A 364 -87.82 44.16 8.96
CA ALA A 364 -86.73 44.31 8.00
C ALA A 364 -86.05 45.69 8.15
N VAL A 365 -84.86 45.82 7.56
CA VAL A 365 -84.08 47.07 7.48
C VAL A 365 -83.77 47.36 6.01
N SER A 366 -83.78 48.64 5.60
CA SER A 366 -83.46 49.03 4.22
C SER A 366 -81.99 48.69 3.88
N PRO A 367 -81.69 48.15 2.67
CA PRO A 367 -80.32 47.80 2.25
C PRO A 367 -79.33 48.98 2.25
N ASP A 368 -79.84 50.20 1.99
CA ASP A 368 -79.03 51.40 1.73
C ASP A 368 -78.66 52.19 3.00
N GLY A 369 -79.02 51.70 4.19
CA GLY A 369 -78.55 52.22 5.50
C GLY A 369 -78.95 53.66 5.89
N GLY A 370 -79.47 54.47 4.96
CA GLY A 370 -79.63 55.91 5.15
C GLY A 370 -80.94 56.46 4.61
N ARG A 371 -82.01 56.36 5.42
CA ARG A 371 -83.16 57.29 5.57
C ARG A 371 -84.39 56.50 6.03
N TRP A 372 -84.86 56.82 7.24
CA TRP A 372 -86.15 56.34 7.74
C TRP A 372 -87.24 57.34 7.32
N PRO A 373 -88.21 56.97 6.46
CA PRO A 373 -89.40 57.79 6.28
C PRO A 373 -90.26 57.76 7.56
N SER A 374 -90.69 58.94 8.01
CA SER A 374 -91.63 59.16 9.13
C SER A 374 -92.90 58.30 9.00
N PRO A 375 -93.58 57.89 10.09
CA PRO A 375 -94.50 56.78 10.07
C PRO A 375 -95.80 57.17 9.36
N VAL A 376 -96.02 56.58 8.19
CA VAL A 376 -97.36 56.45 7.61
C VAL A 376 -97.64 54.96 7.46
N THR A 377 -98.62 54.53 8.25
CA THR A 377 -99.33 53.25 8.24
C THR A 377 -99.68 52.76 6.84
N ALA A 378 -99.22 51.55 6.46
CA ALA A 378 -99.96 50.47 5.76
C ALA A 378 -98.99 49.44 5.11
N PRO A 379 -99.43 48.18 4.88
CA PRO A 379 -98.60 46.99 5.09
C PRO A 379 -97.76 46.53 3.89
N VAL A 380 -96.65 45.87 4.23
CA VAL A 380 -95.69 45.19 3.35
C VAL A 380 -96.33 44.02 2.60
N THR A 381 -95.97 43.86 1.33
CA THR A 381 -95.98 42.55 0.65
C THR A 381 -94.61 42.23 0.04
N ALA A 382 -94.07 41.11 0.52
CA ALA A 382 -93.19 40.15 -0.13
C ALA A 382 -91.80 40.59 -0.63
N THR A 383 -90.76 40.12 0.07
CA THR A 383 -89.52 39.71 -0.60
C THR A 383 -89.22 38.24 -0.30
N ARG A 384 -88.89 37.54 -1.38
CA ARG A 384 -88.50 36.13 -1.46
C ARG A 384 -87.40 35.78 -0.46
N SER A 385 -87.52 34.59 0.12
CA SER A 385 -86.43 33.90 0.81
C SER A 385 -85.33 33.50 -0.17
N CYS A 386 -84.09 33.78 0.21
CA CYS A 386 -82.93 33.08 -0.30
C CYS A 386 -82.08 32.75 0.91
N GLY A 387 -81.97 31.45 1.22
CA GLY A 387 -81.26 30.94 2.38
C GLY A 387 -79.75 30.87 2.11
N ILE A 388 -78.98 31.28 3.11
CA ILE A 388 -77.58 30.86 3.30
C ILE A 388 -77.45 30.51 4.78
N CYS A 389 -76.95 29.29 5.02
CA CYS A 389 -76.77 28.64 6.31
C CYS A 389 -75.55 29.20 7.07
N LEU A 390 -75.67 29.18 8.40
CA LEU A 390 -74.59 29.34 9.40
C LEU A 390 -73.73 28.08 9.50
#